data_AF-A0A220TZK7-F1
#
_entry.id   AF-A0A220TZK7-F1
#
_cell.length_a   1.000
_cell.length_b   1.000
_cell.length_c   1.000
_cell.angle_alpha   90.00
_cell.angle_beta   90.00
_cell.angle_gamma   90.00
#
_symmetry.space_group_name_H-M   'P 1'
#
loop_
_entity.id
_entity.type
_entity.pdbx_description
1 polymer ?
#
loop_
_entity_poly.entity_id
_entity_poly.type
_entity_poly.pdbx_seq_one_letter_code
_entity_poly.pdbx_strand_id
1 'polypeptide(L)'
;MKKITIELNEETYDQIKEITDLENLINRHRDKNRNDNYKIEEFVVGCIIDKIEQIKHFEFVNPFGENDAQPVVKNRFKEIAKEKNIYIKDVADQLNMKSPNISKIFNNASQPRLELFIKIWMVLGCPPLHKCIYLEEEKD
;
A
#
# COMPACT_ATOMS: atom_id res chain seq x y z
N MET A 1 -30.77 -14.50 9.69
CA MET A 1 -30.02 -13.42 10.39
C MET A 1 -29.23 -14.04 11.52
N LYS A 2 -27.94 -13.71 11.64
CA LYS A 2 -27.13 -14.04 12.82
C LYS A 2 -27.14 -12.82 13.74
N LYS A 3 -27.21 -13.02 15.06
CA LYS A 3 -27.27 -11.95 16.05
C LYS A 3 -26.01 -11.96 16.90
N ILE A 4 -25.42 -10.79 17.09
CA ILE A 4 -24.34 -10.53 18.06
C ILE A 4 -24.89 -9.50 19.04
N THR A 5 -24.72 -9.75 20.34
CA THR A 5 -25.05 -8.80 21.41
C THR A 5 -23.74 -8.28 21.98
N ILE A 6 -23.62 -6.97 22.10
CA ILE A 6 -22.44 -6.30 22.64
C ILE A 6 -22.89 -5.51 23.86
N GLU A 7 -22.24 -5.74 24.99
CA GLU A 7 -22.38 -4.91 26.18
C GLU A 7 -21.23 -3.91 26.21
N LEU A 8 -21.57 -2.63 26.39
CA LEU A 8 -20.62 -1.53 26.45
C LEU A 8 -20.69 -0.91 27.84
N ASN A 9 -19.56 -0.39 28.31
CA ASN A 9 -19.60 0.51 29.46
C ASN A 9 -20.30 1.82 29.05
N GLU A 10 -20.85 2.52 30.05
CA GLU A 10 -21.61 3.76 29.86
C GLU A 10 -20.82 4.80 29.05
N GLU A 11 -19.55 5.03 29.40
CA GLU A 11 -18.69 6.00 28.74
C GLU A 11 -18.52 5.73 27.25
N THR A 12 -18.26 4.48 26.88
CA THR A 12 -18.07 4.07 25.47
C THR A 12 -19.37 4.20 24.70
N TYR A 13 -20.50 3.82 25.32
CA TYR A 13 -21.81 3.96 24.70
C TYR A 13 -22.14 5.44 24.41
N ASP A 14 -21.91 6.31 25.39
CA ASP A 14 -22.16 7.75 25.26
C ASP A 14 -21.28 8.39 24.18
N GLN A 15 -20.00 8.01 24.11
CA GLN A 15 -19.10 8.47 23.04
C GLN A 15 -19.59 8.04 21.65
N ILE A 16 -19.99 6.78 21.48
CA ILE A 16 -20.52 6.30 20.20
C ILE A 16 -21.78 7.06 19.82
N LYS A 17 -22.67 7.30 20.80
CA LYS A 17 -23.90 8.07 20.59
C LYS A 17 -23.59 9.50 20.16
N GLU A 18 -22.70 10.19 20.85
CA GLU A 18 -22.30 11.57 20.53
C GLU A 18 -21.74 11.68 19.10
N ILE A 19 -20.86 10.76 18.72
CA ILE A 19 -20.27 10.73 17.36
C ILE A 19 -21.34 10.43 16.31
N THR A 20 -22.24 9.49 16.58
CA THR A 20 -23.36 9.16 15.66
C THR A 20 -24.27 10.37 15.45
N ASP A 21 -24.62 11.08 16.53
CA ASP A 21 -25.44 12.28 16.49
C ASP A 21 -24.75 13.42 15.73
N LEU A 22 -23.44 13.58 15.93
CA LEU A 22 -22.62 14.55 15.20
C LEU A 22 -22.56 14.26 13.70
N GLU A 23 -22.32 13.01 13.30
CA GLU A 23 -22.33 12.61 11.88
C GLU A 23 -23.68 12.88 11.24
N ASN A 24 -24.78 12.53 11.93
CA ASN A 24 -26.13 12.85 11.46
C ASN A 24 -26.35 14.36 11.31
N LEU A 25 -25.84 15.18 12.25
CA LEU A 25 -25.90 16.63 12.16
C LEU A 25 -25.12 17.17 10.96
N ILE A 26 -23.88 16.70 10.76
CA ILE A 26 -23.03 17.10 9.63
C ILE A 26 -23.69 16.74 8.30
N ASN A 27 -24.25 15.52 8.18
CA ASN A 27 -24.91 15.07 6.96
C ASN A 27 -26.14 15.92 6.61
N ARG A 28 -26.97 16.27 7.61
CA ARG A 28 -28.10 17.19 7.43
C ARG A 28 -27.67 18.60 7.00
N HIS A 29 -26.53 19.08 7.51
CA HIS A 29 -26.00 20.39 7.11
C HIS A 29 -25.41 20.40 5.70
N ARG A 30 -24.76 19.31 5.28
CA ARG A 30 -24.12 19.19 3.97
C ARG A 30 -25.14 19.03 2.84
N ASP A 31 -26.24 18.34 3.08
CA ASP A 31 -27.31 18.16 2.10
C ASP A 31 -28.68 18.25 2.78
N LYS A 32 -29.39 19.36 2.53
CA LYS A 32 -30.71 19.63 3.11
C LYS A 32 -31.80 18.67 2.63
N ASN A 33 -31.57 17.93 1.54
CA ASN A 33 -32.50 16.93 1.02
C ASN A 33 -32.14 15.51 1.49
N ARG A 34 -31.02 15.35 2.20
CA ARG A 34 -30.56 14.08 2.73
C ARG A 34 -31.20 13.83 4.09
N ASN A 35 -32.03 12.79 4.16
CA ASN A 35 -32.77 12.38 5.35
C ASN A 35 -32.12 11.20 6.08
N ASP A 36 -30.83 10.95 5.82
CA ASP A 36 -30.09 9.87 6.47
C ASP A 36 -29.92 10.22 7.95
N ASN A 37 -30.63 9.49 8.81
CA ASN A 37 -30.50 9.58 10.26
C ASN A 37 -30.08 8.21 10.76
N TYR A 38 -28.77 7.96 10.74
CA TYR A 38 -28.18 6.70 11.12
C TYR A 38 -28.47 6.39 12.59
N LYS A 39 -28.88 5.16 12.84
CA LYS A 39 -28.94 4.63 14.21
C LYS A 39 -27.54 4.26 14.69
N ILE A 40 -27.37 4.20 16.01
CA ILE A 40 -26.13 3.74 16.64
C ILE A 40 -25.74 2.35 16.09
N GLU A 41 -26.70 1.44 15.88
CA GLU A 41 -26.37 0.12 15.33
C GLU A 41 -25.81 0.20 13.91
N GLU A 42 -26.34 1.09 13.07
CA GLU A 42 -25.88 1.27 11.69
C GLU A 42 -24.47 1.88 11.64
N PHE A 43 -24.21 2.84 12.53
CA PHE A 43 -22.87 3.42 12.72
C PHE A 43 -21.86 2.34 13.14
N VAL A 44 -22.19 1.54 14.17
CA VAL A 44 -21.31 0.46 14.64
C VAL A 44 -21.05 -0.58 13.55
N VAL A 45 -22.07 -1.00 12.81
CA VAL A 45 -21.90 -1.93 11.67
C VAL A 45 -21.01 -1.31 10.60
N GLY A 46 -21.20 -0.03 10.28
CA GLY A 46 -20.36 0.70 9.32
C GLY A 46 -18.88 0.70 9.73
N CYS A 47 -18.58 1.01 11.00
CA CYS A 47 -17.21 0.96 11.53
C CYS A 47 -16.60 -0.44 11.49
N ILE A 48 -17.39 -1.49 11.77
CA ILE A 48 -16.91 -2.87 11.70
C ILE A 48 -16.56 -3.24 10.25
N ILE A 49 -17.41 -2.87 9.28
CA ILE A 49 -17.17 -3.13 7.85
C ILE A 49 -15.88 -2.41 7.41
N ASP A 50 -15.76 -1.12 7.71
CA ASP A 50 -14.56 -0.33 7.38
C ASP A 50 -13.30 -0.97 7.97
N LYS A 51 -13.37 -1.44 9.23
CA LYS A 51 -12.23 -2.10 9.86
C LYS A 51 -11.89 -3.45 9.21
N ILE A 52 -12.89 -4.22 8.82
CA ILE A 52 -12.70 -5.48 8.09
C ILE A 52 -12.05 -5.20 6.74
N GLU A 53 -12.46 -4.15 6.02
CA GLU A 53 -11.86 -3.76 4.75
C GLU A 53 -10.40 -3.35 4.94
N GLN A 54 -10.08 -2.55 5.95
CA GLN A 54 -8.69 -2.21 6.28
C GLN A 54 -7.84 -3.46 6.55
N ILE A 55 -8.37 -4.44 7.29
CA ILE A 55 -7.67 -5.70 7.59
C ILE A 55 -7.47 -6.53 6.32
N LYS A 56 -8.52 -6.69 5.50
CA LYS A 56 -8.41 -7.41 4.22
C LYS A 56 -7.40 -6.75 3.30
N HIS A 57 -7.41 -5.42 3.20
CA HIS A 57 -6.40 -4.70 2.41
C HIS A 57 -4.99 -4.96 2.94
N PHE A 58 -4.80 -5.09 4.25
CA PHE A 58 -3.49 -5.45 4.80
C PHE A 58 -3.05 -6.87 4.40
N GLU A 59 -3.95 -7.86 4.43
CA GLU A 59 -3.68 -9.23 3.96
C GLU A 59 -3.37 -9.29 2.45
N PHE A 60 -4.08 -8.51 1.63
CA PHE A 60 -3.82 -8.43 0.18
C PHE A 60 -2.56 -7.64 -0.18
N VAL A 61 -2.10 -6.73 0.69
CA VAL A 61 -0.96 -5.84 0.42
C VAL A 61 0.34 -6.36 1.06
N ASN A 62 0.26 -7.29 2.03
CA ASN A 62 1.45 -7.91 2.58
C ASN A 62 1.78 -9.22 1.85
N PRO A 63 2.60 -9.19 0.79
CA PRO A 63 3.00 -10.40 0.08
C PRO A 63 3.86 -11.34 0.93
N PHE A 64 4.30 -10.90 2.11
CA PHE A 64 5.08 -11.68 3.07
C PHE A 64 4.19 -12.33 4.15
N GLY A 65 2.86 -12.35 3.98
CA GLY A 65 1.93 -13.01 4.89
C GLY A 65 1.85 -14.53 4.67
N GLU A 66 1.86 -15.28 5.78
CA GLU A 66 1.59 -16.72 6.06
C GLU A 66 2.00 -17.84 5.06
N ASN A 67 2.40 -17.54 3.83
CA ASN A 67 2.95 -18.54 2.90
C ASN A 67 4.47 -18.65 3.11
N ASP A 68 4.95 -19.88 3.30
CA ASP A 68 6.40 -20.21 3.40
C ASP A 68 7.21 -19.81 2.15
N ALA A 69 6.54 -19.42 1.07
CA ALA A 69 7.17 -18.82 -0.10
C ALA A 69 7.58 -17.37 0.22
N GLN A 70 8.88 -17.13 0.40
CA GLN A 70 9.39 -15.76 0.47
C GLN A 70 9.33 -15.14 -0.92
N PRO A 71 8.42 -14.19 -1.19
CA PRO A 71 8.29 -13.62 -2.52
C PRO A 71 9.58 -12.90 -2.91
N VAL A 72 10.10 -13.20 -4.10
CA VAL A 72 11.34 -12.60 -4.59
C VAL A 72 11.03 -11.21 -5.13
N VAL A 73 11.49 -10.18 -4.41
CA VAL A 73 11.39 -8.79 -4.87
C VAL A 73 12.35 -8.55 -6.04
N LYS A 74 11.82 -8.05 -7.15
CA LYS A 74 12.58 -7.67 -8.35
C LYS A 74 12.42 -6.18 -8.65
N ASN A 75 13.40 -5.63 -9.38
CA ASN A 75 13.40 -4.25 -9.83
C ASN A 75 13.05 -4.12 -11.31
N ARG A 76 12.55 -2.94 -11.70
CA ARG A 76 12.21 -2.54 -13.08
C ARG A 76 13.24 -1.56 -13.69
N PHE A 77 14.47 -1.50 -13.16
CA PHE A 77 15.44 -0.48 -13.59
C PHE A 77 15.77 -0.53 -15.08
N LYS A 78 15.83 -1.73 -15.67
CA LYS A 78 16.06 -1.90 -17.11
C LYS A 78 14.91 -1.34 -17.96
N GLU A 79 13.67 -1.55 -17.54
CA GLU A 79 12.47 -1.04 -18.21
C GLU A 79 12.44 0.48 -18.12
N ILE A 80 12.61 1.02 -16.92
CA ILE A 80 12.64 2.47 -16.64
C ILE A 80 13.75 3.17 -17.42
N ALA A 81 14.95 2.59 -17.46
CA ALA A 81 16.07 3.15 -18.20
C ALA A 81 15.78 3.19 -19.71
N LYS A 82 15.16 2.13 -20.25
CA LYS A 82 14.76 2.06 -21.66
C LYS A 82 13.72 3.14 -21.99
N GLU A 83 12.70 3.32 -21.15
CA GLU A 83 11.68 4.37 -21.32
C GLU A 83 12.29 5.78 -21.33
N LYS A 84 13.35 5.99 -20.54
CA LYS A 84 14.04 7.28 -20.42
C LYS A 84 15.21 7.46 -21.38
N ASN A 85 15.46 6.50 -22.29
CA ASN A 85 16.64 6.48 -23.17
C ASN A 85 17.98 6.58 -22.43
N ILE A 86 18.07 6.01 -21.24
CA ILE A 86 19.30 5.94 -20.42
C ILE A 86 19.98 4.60 -20.67
N TYR A 87 21.26 4.61 -21.06
CA TYR A 87 22.00 3.38 -21.27
C TYR A 87 22.63 2.88 -19.95
N ILE A 88 22.71 1.55 -19.79
CA ILE A 88 23.32 0.91 -18.61
C ILE A 88 24.77 1.38 -18.41
N LYS A 89 25.49 1.61 -19.52
CA LYS A 89 26.86 2.14 -19.49
C LYS A 89 26.91 3.51 -18.82
N ASP A 90 25.99 4.41 -19.15
CA ASP A 90 25.95 5.76 -18.59
C ASP A 90 25.67 5.73 -17.08
N VAL A 91 24.80 4.81 -16.63
CA VAL A 91 24.55 4.59 -15.20
C VAL A 91 25.79 4.07 -14.50
N ALA A 92 26.50 3.12 -15.11
CA ALA A 92 27.75 2.58 -14.56
C ALA A 92 28.84 3.65 -14.47
N ASP A 93 28.97 4.49 -15.50
CA ASP A 93 29.93 5.59 -15.55
C ASP A 93 29.61 6.66 -14.49
N GLN A 94 28.32 7.06 -14.34
CA GLN A 94 27.89 8.02 -13.31
C GLN A 94 28.09 7.51 -11.88
N LEU A 95 27.97 6.21 -11.66
CA LEU A 95 28.16 5.60 -10.35
C LEU A 95 29.61 5.17 -10.09
N ASN A 96 30.52 5.41 -11.03
CA ASN A 96 31.92 4.94 -11.00
C ASN A 96 32.02 3.43 -10.70
N MET A 97 31.19 2.64 -11.38
CA MET A 97 31.09 1.19 -11.22
C MET A 97 31.39 0.46 -12.51
N LYS A 98 31.90 -0.78 -12.40
CA LYS A 98 32.09 -1.65 -13.56
C LYS A 98 30.71 -2.06 -14.12
N SER A 99 30.50 -1.86 -15.42
CA SER A 99 29.27 -2.22 -16.15
C SER A 99 28.73 -3.65 -15.88
N PRO A 100 29.57 -4.70 -15.74
CA PRO A 100 29.10 -6.03 -15.37
C PRO A 100 28.34 -6.11 -14.03
N ASN A 101 28.69 -5.26 -13.05
CA ASN A 101 28.03 -5.25 -11.75
C ASN A 101 26.64 -4.59 -11.83
N ILE A 102 26.51 -3.51 -12.60
CA ILE A 102 25.22 -2.83 -12.84
C ILE A 102 24.31 -3.70 -13.71
N SER A 103 24.86 -4.36 -14.74
CA SER A 103 24.09 -5.25 -15.62
C SER A 103 23.43 -6.39 -14.85
N LYS A 104 24.10 -6.97 -13.84
CA LYS A 104 23.49 -8.00 -12.97
C LYS A 104 22.27 -7.47 -12.21
N ILE A 105 22.35 -6.23 -11.71
CA ILE A 105 21.24 -5.58 -10.99
C ILE A 105 20.06 -5.29 -11.93
N PHE A 106 20.34 -4.72 -13.10
CA PHE A 106 19.32 -4.38 -14.10
C PHE A 106 18.59 -5.61 -14.66
N ASN A 107 19.23 -6.78 -14.65
CA ASN A 107 18.63 -8.04 -15.07
C ASN A 107 18.11 -8.89 -13.89
N ASN A 108 18.04 -8.33 -12.66
CA ASN A 108 17.61 -9.06 -11.46
C ASN A 108 18.42 -10.32 -11.13
N ALA A 109 19.65 -10.45 -11.64
CA ALA A 109 20.57 -11.53 -11.32
C ALA A 109 21.29 -11.32 -9.96
N SER A 110 21.27 -10.10 -9.43
CA SER A 110 21.78 -9.77 -8.10
C SER A 110 21.00 -8.59 -7.53
N GLN A 111 20.64 -8.66 -6.25
CA GLN A 111 19.94 -7.57 -5.57
C GLN A 111 20.95 -6.54 -5.04
N PRO A 112 20.75 -5.24 -5.32
CA PRO A 112 21.61 -4.20 -4.77
C PRO A 112 21.33 -4.01 -3.28
N ARG A 113 22.36 -3.59 -2.52
CA ARG A 113 22.14 -2.99 -1.20
C ARG A 113 21.32 -1.71 -1.34
N LEU A 114 20.61 -1.31 -0.29
CA LEU A 114 19.76 -0.10 -0.29
C LEU A 114 20.48 1.13 -0.83
N GLU A 115 21.71 1.38 -0.40
CA GLU A 115 22.49 2.53 -0.87
C GLU A 115 22.66 2.54 -2.39
N LEU A 116 23.00 1.38 -2.98
CA LEU A 116 23.17 1.24 -4.42
C LEU A 116 21.83 1.34 -5.16
N PHE A 117 20.76 0.78 -4.58
CA PHE A 117 19.40 0.94 -5.11
C PHE A 117 19.04 2.42 -5.23
N ILE A 118 19.24 3.20 -4.16
CA ILE A 118 18.92 4.64 -4.12
C ILE A 118 19.77 5.41 -5.13
N LYS A 119 21.07 5.10 -5.24
CA LYS A 119 21.95 5.72 -6.25
C LYS A 119 21.46 5.48 -7.68
N ILE A 120 21.11 4.24 -8.03
CA ILE A 120 20.54 3.92 -9.34
C ILE A 120 19.19 4.64 -9.53
N TRP A 121 18.32 4.61 -8.52
CA TRP A 121 17.02 5.28 -8.54
C TRP A 121 17.14 6.80 -8.80
N MET A 122 18.12 7.46 -8.20
CA MET A 122 18.41 8.88 -8.45
C MET A 122 18.89 9.13 -9.87
N VAL A 123 19.80 8.29 -10.40
CA VAL A 123 20.26 8.39 -11.80
C VAL A 123 19.09 8.21 -12.79
N LEU A 124 18.13 7.35 -12.46
CA LEU A 124 16.91 7.17 -13.24
C LEU A 124 15.87 8.29 -13.04
N GLY A 125 16.21 9.35 -12.31
CA GLY A 125 15.36 10.52 -12.10
C GLY A 125 14.21 10.27 -11.13
N CYS A 126 14.48 9.53 -10.05
CA CYS A 126 13.58 9.33 -8.91
C CYS A 126 12.14 8.91 -9.27
N PRO A 127 11.91 7.89 -10.12
CA PRO A 127 10.56 7.41 -10.43
C PRO A 127 9.82 6.94 -9.15
N PRO A 128 8.47 6.97 -9.11
CA PRO A 128 7.74 6.49 -7.94
C PRO A 128 8.16 5.07 -7.53
N LEU A 129 8.46 4.84 -6.24
CA LEU A 129 9.04 3.56 -5.77
C LEU A 129 8.19 2.33 -6.12
N HIS A 130 6.86 2.45 -6.08
CA HIS A 130 5.95 1.37 -6.47
C HIS A 130 6.08 0.95 -7.94
N LYS A 131 6.65 1.81 -8.81
CA LYS A 131 6.97 1.48 -10.20
C LYS A 131 8.37 0.90 -10.36
N CYS A 132 9.22 0.99 -9.33
CA CYS A 132 10.59 0.48 -9.38
C CYS A 132 10.68 -1.00 -9.01
N ILE A 133 9.72 -1.51 -8.26
CA ILE A 133 9.76 -2.86 -7.69
C ILE A 133 8.49 -3.65 -8.03
N TYR A 134 8.63 -4.96 -8.13
CA TYR A 134 7.52 -5.90 -8.26
C TYR A 134 7.90 -7.21 -7.57
N LEU A 135 6.90 -8.05 -7.34
CA LEU A 135 7.10 -9.40 -6.82
C LEU A 135 7.12 -10.35 -8.00
N GLU A 136 8.13 -11.21 -8.09
CA GLU A 136 8.07 -12.33 -9.01
C GLU A 136 6.98 -13.31 -8.52
N GLU A 137 5.93 -13.48 -9.31
CA GLU A 137 4.94 -14.54 -9.11
C GLU A 137 5.66 -15.88 -9.33
N GLU A 138 5.58 -16.79 -8.36
CA GLU A 138 6.01 -18.19 -8.57
C GLU A 138 5.20 -18.72 -9.76
N LYS A 139 5.89 -19.13 -10.82
CA LYS A 139 5.25 -19.90 -11.89
C LYS A 139 5.02 -21.30 -11.34
N ASP A 140 3.75 -21.64 -11.13
CA ASP A 140 3.31 -23.05 -11.02
C ASP A 140 3.77 -23.88 -12.23
#